data_AF-A0A4Q0GM15-F1
#
_entry.id   AF-A0A4Q0GM15-F1
#
_cell.length_a   1.000
_cell.length_b   1.000
_cell.length_c   1.000
_cell.angle_alpha   90.00
_cell.angle_beta   90.00
_cell.angle_gamma   90.00
#
_symmetry.space_group_name_H-M   'P 1'
#
loop_
_entity.id
_entity.type
_entity.pdbx_description
1 polymer ?
#
loop_
_entity_poly.entity_id
_entity_poly.type
_entity_poly.pdbx_seq_one_letter_code
_entity_poly.pdbx_strand_id
1 'polypeptide(L)' 'MLKTRLKRMTEEGARAVTCLGTIHASIAALNDEDLLDLADIFPSGARTPLGDAAAAEMQRRNLKL' A
#
# COMPACT_ATOMS: atom_id res chain seq x y z
N MET A 1 -32.33 5.36 11.90
CA MET A 1 -30.95 5.85 12.13
C MET A 1 -29.89 4.74 12.16
N LEU A 2 -30.05 3.65 12.92
CA LEU A 2 -29.00 2.60 13.01
C LEU A 2 -28.69 1.90 11.67
N LYS A 3 -29.72 1.51 10.90
CA LYS A 3 -29.56 0.87 9.57
C LYS A 3 -28.79 1.76 8.58
N THR A 4 -29.10 3.05 8.55
CA THR A 4 -28.41 4.04 7.71
C THR A 4 -26.94 4.21 8.11
N ARG A 5 -26.66 4.20 9.43
CA ARG A 5 -25.28 4.27 9.95
C ARG A 5 -24.46 3.05 9.56
N LEU A 6 -25.04 1.84 9.68
CA LEU A 6 -24.38 0.61 9.24
C LEU A 6 -24.08 0.65 7.74
N LYS A 7 -25.05 1.03 6.91
CA LYS A 7 -24.86 1.15 5.45
C LYS A 7 -23.70 2.08 5.11
N ARG A 8 -23.66 3.27 5.73
CA ARG A 8 -22.57 4.24 5.52
C ARG A 8 -21.21 3.67 5.93
N MET A 9 -21.11 3.01 7.09
CA MET A 9 -19.86 2.39 7.52
C MET A 9 -19.36 1.30 6.55
N THR A 10 -20.27 0.49 6.01
CA THR A 10 -19.92 -0.52 5.00
C THR A 10 -19.42 0.12 3.71
N GLU A 11 -20.09 1.17 3.23
CA GLU A 11 -19.67 1.90 2.03
C GLU A 11 -18.31 2.58 2.21
N GLU A 12 -18.06 3.19 3.37
CA GLU A 12 -16.76 3.78 3.72
C GLU A 12 -15.66 2.71 3.77
N GLY A 13 -15.95 1.54 4.35
CA GLY A 13 -15.02 0.41 4.37
C GLY A 13 -14.68 -0.10 2.97
N ALA A 14 -15.68 -0.28 2.11
CA ALA A 14 -15.48 -0.71 0.72
C ALA A 14 -14.61 0.30 -0.07
N ARG A 15 -14.82 1.61 0.14
CA ARG A 15 -14.00 2.65 -0.48
C ARG A 15 -12.56 2.61 0.04
N ALA A 16 -12.36 2.43 1.34
CA ALA A 16 -11.03 2.32 1.93
C ALA A 16 -10.25 1.11 1.36
N VAL A 17 -10.89 -0.06 1.27
CA VAL A 17 -10.29 -1.27 0.67
C VAL A 17 -9.93 -1.05 -0.79
N THR A 18 -10.84 -0.41 -1.56
CA THR A 18 -10.58 -0.09 -2.97
C THR A 18 -9.37 0.84 -3.10
N CYS A 19 -9.29 1.88 -2.28
CA CYS A 19 -8.18 2.83 -2.27
C CYS A 19 -6.85 2.13 -1.94
N LEU A 20 -6.81 1.27 -0.92
CA LEU A 20 -5.62 0.49 -0.58
C LEU A 20 -5.18 -0.42 -1.74
N GLY A 21 -6.13 -1.08 -2.40
CA GLY A 21 -5.84 -1.89 -3.59
C GLY A 21 -5.21 -1.07 -4.72
N THR A 22 -5.74 0.13 -4.99
CA THR A 22 -5.16 1.05 -5.98
C THR A 22 -3.75 1.48 -5.60
N ILE A 23 -3.49 1.80 -4.33
CA ILE A 23 -2.14 2.16 -3.86
C ILE A 23 -1.16 1.00 -4.09
N HIS A 24 -1.53 -0.22 -3.73
CA HIS A 24 -0.68 -1.40 -3.95
C HIS A 24 -0.42 -1.64 -5.44
N ALA A 25 -1.43 -1.46 -6.30
CA ALA A 25 -1.26 -1.57 -7.74
C ALA A 25 -0.33 -0.49 -8.30
N SER A 26 -0.40 0.74 -7.79
CA SER A 26 0.52 1.81 -8.17
C SER A 26 1.96 1.51 -7.78
N ILE A 27 2.20 0.96 -6.58
CA ILE A 27 3.54 0.51 -6.14
C ILE A 27 4.06 -0.60 -7.07
N ALA A 28 3.22 -1.57 -7.40
CA ALA A 28 3.57 -2.65 -8.32
C ALA A 28 3.81 -2.19 -9.77
N ALA A 29 3.37 -0.99 -10.14
CA ALA A 29 3.58 -0.40 -11.47
C ALA A 29 4.85 0.46 -11.54
N LEU A 30 5.51 0.76 -10.42
CA LEU A 30 6.78 1.49 -10.40
C LEU A 30 7.85 0.68 -11.16
N ASN A 31 8.77 1.40 -11.80
CA ASN A 31 10.02 0.78 -12.28
C ASN A 31 10.93 0.43 -11.10
N ASP A 32 12.04 -0.23 -11.37
CA ASP A 32 12.90 -0.74 -10.31
C ASP A 32 13.60 0.40 -9.53
N GLU A 33 14.06 1.47 -10.20
CA GLU A 33 14.71 2.62 -9.53
C GLU A 33 13.74 3.38 -8.64
N ASP A 34 12.55 3.73 -9.14
CA ASP A 34 11.51 4.43 -8.37
C ASP A 34 11.04 3.59 -7.16
N LEU A 35 11.05 2.27 -7.30
CA LEU A 35 10.70 1.36 -6.22
C LEU A 35 11.79 1.31 -5.14
N LEU A 36 13.07 1.37 -5.54
CA LEU A 36 14.20 1.47 -4.61
C LEU A 36 14.16 2.82 -3.86
N ASP A 37 13.93 3.92 -4.58
CA ASP A 37 13.78 5.25 -3.97
C ASP A 37 12.61 5.28 -2.97
N LEU A 38 11.46 4.69 -3.33
CA LEU A 38 10.32 4.57 -2.42
C LEU A 38 10.67 3.78 -1.16
N ALA A 39 11.45 2.70 -1.29
CA ALA A 39 11.87 1.90 -0.15
C ALA A 39 12.88 2.64 0.74
N ASP A 40 13.79 3.44 0.17
CA ASP A 40 14.78 4.23 0.90
C ASP A 40 14.15 5.34 1.77
N ILE A 41 13.00 5.88 1.35
CA ILE A 41 12.22 6.83 2.16
C ILE A 41 11.82 6.23 3.52
N PHE A 42 11.62 4.91 3.60
CA PHE A 42 11.20 4.23 4.82
C PHE A 42 12.41 3.53 5.48
N PRO A 43 13.04 4.13 6.50
CA PRO A 43 14.27 3.60 7.07
C PRO A 43 14.07 2.22 7.69
N SER A 44 15.08 1.38 7.54
CA SER A 44 15.20 0.04 8.11
C SER A 44 14.80 0.03 9.60
N GLY A 45 13.61 -0.49 9.91
CA GLY A 45 13.08 -0.60 11.28
C GLY A 45 11.75 0.11 11.52
N ALA A 46 11.37 1.05 10.65
CA ALA A 46 10.04 1.67 10.68
C ALA A 46 9.05 0.85 9.84
N ARG A 47 8.34 -0.10 10.47
CA ARG A 47 7.25 -0.82 9.80
C ARG A 47 6.09 0.13 9.52
N THR A 48 6.00 0.58 8.28
CA THR A 48 4.87 1.35 7.77
C THR A 48 4.19 0.54 6.67
N PRO A 49 2.86 0.66 6.48
CA PRO A 49 2.18 -0.07 5.41
C PRO A 49 2.76 0.17 4.01
N LEU A 50 3.24 1.39 3.74
CA LEU A 50 3.89 1.72 2.46
C LEU A 50 5.29 1.12 2.33
N GLY A 51 6.10 1.20 3.38
CA GLY A 51 7.43 0.55 3.40
C GLY A 51 7.33 -0.98 3.28
N ASP A 52 6.38 -1.60 3.97
CA ASP A 52 6.14 -3.04 3.87
C ASP A 52 5.67 -3.44 2.45
N ALA A 53 4.81 -2.64 1.82
CA ALA A 53 4.35 -2.86 0.45
C ALA A 53 5.49 -2.73 -0.58
N ALA A 54 6.34 -1.71 -0.44
CA ALA A 54 7.51 -1.51 -1.30
C ALA A 54 8.51 -2.67 -1.12
N ALA A 55 8.83 -3.05 0.12
CA ALA A 55 9.72 -4.16 0.42
C ALA A 55 9.20 -5.50 -0.12
N ALA A 56 7.89 -5.75 -0.02
CA ALA A 56 7.28 -6.96 -0.59
C ALA A 56 7.40 -7.00 -2.12
N GLU A 57 7.20 -5.87 -2.80
CA GLU A 57 7.36 -5.77 -4.25
C GLU A 57 8.82 -5.92 -4.68
N MET A 58 9.78 -5.31 -3.96
CA MET A 58 11.21 -5.52 -4.17
C MET A 58 11.58 -7.00 -4.02
N GLN A 59 11.09 -7.65 -2.97
CA GLN A 59 11.30 -9.08 -2.74
C GLN A 59 10.72 -9.92 -3.88
N ARG A 60 9.52 -9.59 -4.37
CA ARG A 60 8.89 -10.25 -5.52
C ARG A 60 9.75 -10.15 -6.79
N ARG A 61 10.46 -9.03 -6.96
CA ARG A 61 11.35 -8.76 -8.11
C ARG A 61 12.81 -9.17 -7.88
N ASN A 62 13.16 -9.69 -6.70
CA ASN A 62 14.54 -9.97 -6.28
C ASN A 62 15.47 -8.74 -6.29
N LEU A 63 14.93 -7.57 -6.02
CA LEU A 63 15.69 -6.33 -5.86
C LEU A 63 16.24 -6.24 -4.42
N LYS A 64 17.37 -5.55 -4.30
CA LYS A 64 18.01 -5.25 -3.01
C LYS A 64 18.40 -3.78 -3.01
N LEU A 65 18.17 -3.12 -1.88
CA LEU A 65 18.75 -1.83 -1.58
C LEU A 65 20.26 -1.98 -1.34
#